data_AF-A0A9D8W364-F1
#
_entry.id   AF-A0A9D8W364-F1
#
_cell.length_a   1.000
_cell.length_b   1.000
_cell.length_c   1.000
_cell.angle_alpha   90.00
_cell.angle_beta   90.00
_cell.angle_gamma   90.00
#
_symmetry.space_group_name_H-M   'P 1'
#
loop_
_entity.id
_entity.type
_entity.pdbx_description
1 polymer ?
#
loop_
_entity_poly.entity_id
_entity_poly.type
_entity_poly.pdbx_seq_one_letter_code
_entity_poly.pdbx_strand_id
1 'polypeptide(L)'
;MKHVFSSTQAQLRSVAKAGLVVLALAGVSSSAMLTATPVLAQDEQPSEEHIRLGARYAELSGANQLYINALNAQRRDIIRALASTNPDIGPTITEVTDMAYLEMAESTGPLFENIAEIYARQYPMEDLQVIVDFFQSDVGQRFLETRRVADQEAFEATIAWGDTISVDFLARVRALLAERGIEM
;
A
#
# COMPACT_ATOMS: atom_id res chain seq x y z
N MET A 1 17.40 4.05 13.63
CA MET A 1 16.32 3.52 12.74
C MET A 1 14.93 3.43 13.39
N LYS A 2 14.78 3.21 14.70
CA LYS A 2 13.45 3.16 15.36
C LYS A 2 12.66 4.49 15.40
N HIS A 3 13.33 5.64 15.28
CA HIS A 3 12.69 6.96 15.42
C HIS A 3 12.11 7.54 14.12
N VAL A 4 12.47 7.02 12.94
CA VAL A 4 11.91 7.50 11.66
C VAL A 4 10.54 6.85 11.40
N PHE A 5 10.37 5.58 11.76
CA PHE A 5 9.09 4.86 11.63
C PHE A 5 8.01 5.29 12.63
N SER A 6 8.38 5.82 13.80
CA SER A 6 7.39 6.30 14.79
C SER A 6 6.73 7.61 14.35
N SER A 7 7.41 8.42 13.54
CA SER A 7 6.87 9.67 12.99
C SER A 7 5.77 9.41 11.95
N THR A 8 5.94 8.37 11.13
CA THR A 8 4.99 8.03 10.05
C THR A 8 3.68 7.45 10.59
N GLN A 9 3.71 6.65 11.66
CA GLN A 9 2.49 6.14 12.29
C GLN A 9 1.69 7.22 13.02
N ALA A 10 2.36 8.24 13.59
CA ALA A 10 1.69 9.35 14.25
C ALA A 10 0.98 10.28 13.24
N GLN A 11 1.57 10.49 12.05
CA GLN A 11 0.93 11.30 11.01
C GLN A 11 -0.24 10.58 10.32
N LEU A 12 -0.17 9.26 10.11
CA LEU A 12 -1.26 8.47 9.52
C LEU A 12 -2.55 8.49 10.35
N ARG A 13 -2.46 8.61 11.68
CA ARG A 13 -3.65 8.76 12.55
C ARG A 13 -4.28 10.16 12.49
N SER A 14 -3.55 11.17 12.03
CA SER A 14 -4.04 12.56 11.92
C SER A 14 -4.67 12.88 10.56
N VAL A 15 -4.25 12.20 9.49
CA VAL A 15 -4.80 12.41 8.13
C VAL A 15 -6.14 11.70 7.94
N ALA A 16 -6.47 10.71 8.77
CA ALA A 16 -7.82 10.11 8.80
C ALA A 16 -8.93 11.06 9.34
N LYS A 17 -8.58 12.29 9.76
CA LYS A 17 -9.52 13.30 10.26
C LYS A 17 -9.25 14.71 9.71
N ALA A 18 -9.00 14.89 8.42
CA ALA A 18 -9.14 16.22 7.80
C ALA A 18 -9.08 16.11 6.27
N GLY A 19 -10.23 16.21 5.61
CA GLY A 19 -10.29 16.26 4.14
C GLY A 19 -11.66 16.61 3.57
N LEU A 20 -12.55 17.25 4.33
CA LEU A 20 -13.76 17.87 3.79
C LEU A 20 -13.34 19.16 3.08
N VAL A 21 -13.05 19.08 1.78
CA VAL A 21 -13.01 20.27 0.92
C VAL A 21 -14.44 20.55 0.46
N VAL A 22 -15.16 21.33 1.27
CA VAL A 22 -16.44 21.92 0.87
C VAL A 22 -16.13 23.10 -0.05
N LEU A 23 -16.35 22.93 -1.36
CA LEU A 23 -16.41 24.03 -2.31
C LEU A 23 -17.73 24.79 -2.09
N ALA A 24 -17.67 25.79 -1.20
CA ALA A 24 -18.76 26.70 -0.93
C ALA A 24 -18.89 27.73 -2.07
N LEU A 25 -19.93 27.60 -2.89
CA LEU A 25 -20.48 28.72 -3.67
C LEU A 25 -21.58 29.39 -2.86
N ALA A 26 -21.42 30.70 -2.66
CA ALA A 26 -22.23 31.53 -1.79
C ALA A 26 -23.69 31.67 -2.27
N GLY A 27 -24.63 31.48 -1.34
CA GLY A 27 -26.05 31.85 -1.45
C GLY A 27 -26.67 31.91 -0.06
N VAL A 28 -27.08 33.10 0.37
CA VAL A 28 -27.60 33.44 1.71
C VAL A 28 -28.99 32.82 1.95
N SER A 29 -29.22 32.16 3.09
CA SER A 29 -30.31 32.48 4.05
C SER A 29 -30.56 31.37 5.09
N SER A 30 -30.85 31.84 6.32
CA SER A 30 -31.60 31.19 7.40
C SER A 30 -30.88 30.21 8.33
N SER A 31 -30.72 30.70 9.56
CA SER A 31 -30.42 29.98 10.78
C SER A 31 -31.35 28.78 11.01
N ALA A 32 -30.78 27.59 11.03
CA ALA A 32 -31.30 26.46 11.81
C ALA A 32 -30.11 25.90 12.58
N MET A 33 -30.14 26.06 13.91
CA MET A 33 -29.25 25.32 14.80
C MET A 33 -29.64 23.84 14.72
N LEU A 34 -29.07 23.14 13.74
CA LEU A 34 -29.05 21.68 13.74
C LEU A 34 -28.13 21.26 14.88
N THR A 35 -28.74 20.72 15.93
CA THR A 35 -28.01 19.89 16.89
C THR A 35 -27.41 18.74 16.09
N ALA A 36 -26.12 18.85 15.76
CA ALA A 36 -25.35 17.75 15.24
C ALA A 36 -25.24 16.72 16.36
N THR A 37 -26.24 15.83 16.47
CA THR A 37 -26.04 14.57 17.16
C THR A 37 -24.93 13.87 16.39
N PRO A 38 -23.82 13.49 17.04
CA PRO A 38 -22.84 12.66 16.38
C PRO A 38 -23.59 11.41 15.94
N VAL A 39 -23.75 11.24 14.62
CA VAL A 39 -23.99 9.92 14.05
C VAL A 39 -22.82 9.10 14.54
N LEU A 40 -23.08 8.29 15.57
CA LEU A 40 -22.23 7.14 15.85
C LEU A 40 -22.32 6.34 14.55
N ALA A 41 -21.23 6.32 13.79
CA ALA A 41 -21.07 5.40 12.69
C ALA A 41 -21.45 4.02 13.25
N GLN A 42 -22.62 3.53 12.87
CA GLN A 42 -23.01 2.18 13.19
C GLN A 42 -22.01 1.31 12.43
N ASP A 43 -21.44 0.30 13.07
CA ASP A 43 -20.68 -0.78 12.42
C ASP A 43 -21.64 -1.61 11.54
N GLU A 44 -22.35 -0.95 10.64
CA GLU A 44 -23.20 -1.56 9.65
C GLU A 44 -22.27 -2.23 8.65
N GLN A 45 -22.36 -3.56 8.58
CA GLN A 45 -21.57 -4.31 7.62
C GLN A 45 -21.85 -3.76 6.21
N PRO A 46 -20.82 -3.53 5.37
CA PRO A 46 -21.04 -3.03 4.02
C PRO A 46 -22.03 -3.93 3.27
N SER A 47 -22.93 -3.32 2.50
CA SER A 47 -23.82 -4.08 1.62
C SER A 47 -23.04 -4.87 0.58
N GLU A 48 -23.64 -5.91 -0.01
CA GLU A 48 -23.02 -6.69 -1.09
C GLU A 48 -22.56 -5.82 -2.25
N GLU A 49 -23.34 -4.80 -2.60
CA GLU A 49 -22.99 -3.85 -3.65
C GLU A 49 -21.74 -3.03 -3.30
N HIS A 50 -21.64 -2.61 -2.03
CA HIS A 50 -20.49 -1.88 -1.54
C HIS A 50 -19.23 -2.75 -1.52
N ILE A 51 -19.34 -4.01 -1.09
CA ILE A 51 -18.25 -4.99 -1.14
C ILE A 51 -17.77 -5.21 -2.58
N ARG A 52 -18.71 -5.32 -3.54
CA ARG A 52 -18.37 -5.45 -4.96
C ARG A 52 -17.57 -4.25 -5.49
N LEU A 53 -17.90 -3.03 -5.05
CA LEU A 53 -17.10 -1.84 -5.37
C LEU A 53 -15.71 -1.89 -4.74
N GLY A 54 -15.61 -2.35 -3.48
CA GLY A 54 -14.33 -2.59 -2.82
C GLY A 54 -13.45 -3.61 -3.56
N ALA A 55 -14.05 -4.70 -4.06
CA ALA A 55 -13.37 -5.70 -4.87
C ALA A 55 -12.83 -5.07 -6.17
N ARG A 56 -13.68 -4.28 -6.85
CA ARG A 56 -13.30 -3.62 -8.10
C ARG A 56 -12.19 -2.59 -7.89
N TYR A 57 -12.26 -1.82 -6.81
CA TYR A 57 -11.19 -0.91 -6.43
C TYR A 57 -9.88 -1.67 -6.16
N ALA A 58 -9.92 -2.78 -5.42
CA ALA A 58 -8.74 -3.57 -5.07
C ALA A 58 -8.04 -4.15 -6.31
N GLU A 59 -8.82 -4.58 -7.30
CA GLU A 59 -8.35 -5.04 -8.59
C GLU A 59 -7.67 -3.90 -9.37
N LEU A 60 -8.38 -2.79 -9.59
CA LEU A 60 -7.92 -1.67 -10.41
C LEU A 60 -6.71 -0.95 -9.82
N SER A 61 -6.69 -0.76 -8.50
CA SER A 61 -5.60 -0.07 -7.80
C SER A 61 -4.31 -0.90 -7.69
N GLY A 62 -4.37 -2.19 -8.03
CA GLY A 62 -3.26 -3.12 -7.85
C GLY A 62 -3.08 -3.60 -6.41
N ALA A 63 -4.05 -3.39 -5.51
CA ALA A 63 -3.97 -3.86 -4.13
C ALA A 63 -3.82 -5.40 -4.06
N ASN A 64 -4.53 -6.14 -4.92
CA ASN A 64 -4.41 -7.60 -5.02
C ASN A 64 -2.99 -8.03 -5.45
N GLN A 65 -2.31 -7.20 -6.25
CA GLN A 65 -0.96 -7.49 -6.74
C GLN A 65 0.06 -7.52 -5.60
N LEU A 66 -0.15 -6.78 -4.51
CA LEU A 66 0.74 -6.83 -3.34
C LEU A 66 0.80 -8.23 -2.75
N TYR A 67 -0.34 -8.91 -2.63
CA TYR A 67 -0.38 -10.27 -2.12
C TYR A 67 0.24 -11.27 -3.11
N ILE A 68 -0.09 -11.15 -4.40
CA ILE A 68 0.50 -11.99 -5.44
C ILE A 68 2.03 -11.85 -5.42
N ASN A 69 2.54 -10.63 -5.28
CA ASN A 69 3.97 -10.37 -5.18
C ASN A 69 4.60 -11.00 -3.92
N ALA A 70 3.90 -10.96 -2.78
CA ALA A 70 4.34 -11.60 -1.54
C ALA A 70 4.41 -13.12 -1.68
N LEU A 71 3.38 -13.75 -2.25
CA LEU A 71 3.36 -15.20 -2.51
C LEU A 71 4.49 -15.61 -3.49
N ASN A 72 4.72 -14.81 -4.53
CA ASN A 72 5.83 -15.01 -5.46
C ASN A 72 7.20 -14.85 -4.77
N ALA A 73 7.36 -13.90 -3.85
CA ALA A 73 8.59 -13.73 -3.09
C ALA A 73 8.85 -14.96 -2.20
N GLN A 74 7.82 -15.44 -1.49
CA GLN A 74 7.90 -16.63 -0.67
C GLN A 74 8.31 -17.86 -1.49
N ARG A 75 7.73 -18.04 -2.70
CA ARG A 75 8.12 -19.11 -3.63
C ARG A 75 9.62 -19.09 -3.93
N ARG A 76 10.15 -17.93 -4.31
CA ARG A 76 11.57 -17.77 -4.63
C ARG A 76 12.48 -18.04 -3.43
N ASP A 77 12.07 -17.59 -2.25
CA ASP A 77 12.84 -17.78 -1.03
C ASP A 77 12.87 -19.26 -0.60
N ILE A 78 11.76 -20.00 -0.75
CA ILE A 78 11.70 -21.45 -0.51
C ILE A 78 12.61 -22.19 -1.49
N ILE A 79 12.52 -21.89 -2.79
CA ILE A 79 13.39 -22.51 -3.81
C ILE A 79 14.86 -22.26 -3.46
N ARG A 80 15.24 -21.02 -3.14
CA ARG A 80 16.61 -20.67 -2.76
C ARG A 80 17.07 -21.46 -1.53
N ALA A 81 16.26 -21.52 -0.49
CA ALA A 81 16.60 -22.22 0.74
C ALA A 81 16.78 -23.73 0.53
N LEU A 82 15.81 -24.39 -0.11
CA LEU A 82 15.84 -25.83 -0.31
C LEU A 82 16.90 -26.25 -1.34
N ALA A 83 17.02 -25.55 -2.47
CA ALA A 83 18.01 -25.88 -3.50
C ALA A 83 19.45 -25.64 -3.02
N SER A 84 19.68 -24.66 -2.13
CA SER A 84 21.01 -24.43 -1.54
C SER A 84 21.49 -25.58 -0.65
N THR A 85 20.56 -26.29 0.00
CA THR A 85 20.85 -27.40 0.91
C THR A 85 20.71 -28.76 0.24
N ASN A 86 20.09 -28.82 -0.94
CA ASN A 86 19.83 -30.05 -1.70
C ASN A 86 20.09 -29.84 -3.21
N PRO A 87 21.35 -29.59 -3.61
CA PRO A 87 21.68 -29.20 -4.99
C PRO A 87 21.31 -30.28 -6.03
N ASP A 88 21.39 -31.56 -5.66
CA ASP A 88 21.13 -32.69 -6.57
C ASP A 88 19.67 -32.78 -7.03
N ILE A 89 18.74 -32.19 -6.28
CA ILE A 89 17.29 -32.21 -6.57
C ILE A 89 16.72 -30.81 -6.84
N GLY A 90 17.57 -29.83 -7.17
CA GLY A 90 17.17 -28.45 -7.44
C GLY A 90 16.02 -28.28 -8.46
N PRO A 91 16.06 -28.97 -9.63
CA PRO A 91 14.97 -28.93 -10.59
C PRO A 91 13.63 -29.43 -10.01
N THR A 92 13.66 -30.55 -9.27
CA THR A 92 12.48 -31.12 -8.62
C THR A 92 11.93 -30.20 -7.53
N ILE A 93 12.81 -29.56 -6.74
CA ILE A 93 12.40 -28.55 -5.75
C ILE A 93 11.65 -27.40 -6.44
N THR A 94 12.16 -26.94 -7.58
CA THR A 94 11.51 -25.86 -8.34
C THR A 94 10.12 -26.28 -8.81
N GLU A 95 10.01 -27.45 -9.45
CA GLU A 95 8.75 -27.99 -9.95
C GLU A 95 7.69 -28.15 -8.84
N VAL A 96 8.04 -28.81 -7.73
CA VAL A 96 7.11 -29.02 -6.61
C VAL A 96 6.71 -27.71 -5.95
N THR A 97 7.65 -26.76 -5.83
CA THR A 97 7.37 -25.45 -5.24
C THR A 97 6.47 -24.60 -6.15
N ASP A 98 6.62 -24.72 -7.47
CA ASP A 98 5.74 -24.08 -8.44
C ASP A 98 4.33 -24.69 -8.41
N MET A 99 4.19 -26.01 -8.27
CA MET A 99 2.89 -26.66 -8.06
C MET A 99 2.19 -26.15 -6.81
N ALA A 100 2.89 -26.14 -5.67
CA ALA A 100 2.34 -25.62 -4.41
C ALA A 100 1.96 -24.14 -4.52
N TYR A 101 2.76 -23.34 -5.22
CA TYR A 101 2.43 -21.94 -5.50
C TYR A 101 1.11 -21.80 -6.28
N LEU A 102 0.89 -22.64 -7.31
CA LEU A 102 -0.34 -22.59 -8.11
C LEU A 102 -1.57 -22.94 -7.26
N GLU A 103 -1.49 -23.99 -6.45
CA GLU A 103 -2.57 -24.36 -5.52
C GLU A 103 -2.89 -23.22 -4.55
N MET A 104 -1.86 -22.58 -3.99
CA MET A 104 -2.05 -21.43 -3.09
C MET A 104 -2.64 -20.22 -3.83
N ALA A 105 -2.19 -19.94 -5.04
CA ALA A 105 -2.69 -18.84 -5.87
C ALA A 105 -4.16 -19.04 -6.28
N GLU A 106 -4.61 -20.28 -6.44
CA GLU A 106 -6.03 -20.60 -6.68
C GLU A 106 -6.89 -20.39 -5.43
N SER A 107 -6.32 -20.55 -4.24
CA SER A 107 -7.01 -20.41 -2.96
C SER A 107 -7.15 -18.98 -2.43
N THR A 108 -6.84 -17.94 -3.23
CA THR A 108 -6.85 -16.54 -2.76
C THR A 108 -8.23 -15.91 -2.67
N GLY A 109 -9.29 -16.61 -3.10
CA GLY A 109 -10.68 -16.12 -3.08
C GLY A 109 -11.08 -15.49 -1.73
N PRO A 110 -10.98 -16.23 -0.60
CA PRO A 110 -11.33 -15.69 0.72
C PRO A 110 -10.51 -14.47 1.14
N LEU A 111 -9.24 -14.38 0.70
CA LEU A 111 -8.41 -13.22 0.98
C LEU A 111 -8.90 -12.00 0.20
N PHE A 112 -9.20 -12.16 -1.09
CA PHE A 112 -9.69 -11.07 -1.93
C PHE A 112 -11.08 -10.59 -1.50
N GLU A 113 -11.93 -11.48 -1.00
CA GLU A 113 -13.19 -11.13 -0.35
C GLU A 113 -12.94 -10.22 0.88
N ASN A 114 -12.00 -10.59 1.75
CA ASN A 114 -11.66 -9.76 2.92
C ASN A 114 -11.08 -8.39 2.50
N ILE A 115 -10.21 -8.36 1.49
CA ILE A 115 -9.67 -7.11 0.95
C ILE A 115 -10.81 -6.23 0.39
N ALA A 116 -11.77 -6.81 -0.32
CA ALA A 116 -12.93 -6.10 -0.83
C ALA A 116 -13.73 -5.45 0.30
N GLU A 117 -14.02 -6.18 1.36
CA GLU A 117 -14.70 -5.65 2.54
C GLU A 117 -13.90 -4.54 3.24
N ILE A 118 -12.57 -4.68 3.34
CA ILE A 118 -11.71 -3.65 3.93
C ILE A 118 -11.90 -2.34 3.18
N TYR A 119 -11.83 -2.35 1.84
CA TYR A 119 -11.98 -1.15 1.04
C TYR A 119 -13.40 -0.58 1.08
N ALA A 120 -14.42 -1.44 1.07
CA ALA A 120 -15.81 -1.02 1.27
C ALA A 120 -16.00 -0.31 2.64
N ARG A 121 -15.27 -0.71 3.69
CA ARG A 121 -15.36 0.00 4.99
C ARG A 121 -14.57 1.32 5.03
N GLN A 122 -13.61 1.54 4.14
CA GLN A 122 -12.76 2.74 4.19
C GLN A 122 -13.41 3.98 3.54
N TYR A 123 -14.34 3.78 2.61
CA TYR A 123 -14.92 4.86 1.84
C TYR A 123 -16.45 4.80 1.91
N PRO A 124 -17.15 5.94 1.90
CA PRO A 124 -18.57 5.96 1.54
C PRO A 124 -18.78 5.31 0.16
N MET A 125 -19.90 4.61 -0.03
CA MET A 125 -20.18 3.86 -1.26
C MET A 125 -20.15 4.76 -2.51
N GLU A 126 -20.71 5.96 -2.40
CA GLU A 126 -20.73 6.97 -3.47
C GLU A 126 -19.33 7.43 -3.87
N ASP A 127 -18.46 7.70 -2.90
CA ASP A 127 -17.06 8.08 -3.17
C ASP A 127 -16.28 6.92 -3.78
N LEU A 128 -16.50 5.71 -3.28
CA LEU A 128 -15.85 4.51 -3.81
C LEU A 128 -16.26 4.24 -5.27
N GLN A 129 -17.53 4.46 -5.61
CA GLN A 129 -18.02 4.38 -6.99
C GLN A 129 -17.29 5.40 -7.88
N VAL A 130 -17.19 6.65 -7.46
CA VAL A 130 -16.50 7.70 -8.24
C VAL A 130 -15.03 7.34 -8.48
N ILE A 131 -14.34 6.78 -7.48
CA ILE A 131 -12.94 6.34 -7.63
C ILE A 131 -12.83 5.17 -8.60
N VAL A 132 -13.72 4.18 -8.50
CA VAL A 132 -13.79 3.03 -9.41
C VAL A 132 -14.01 3.52 -10.85
N ASP A 133 -14.97 4.42 -11.06
CA ASP A 133 -15.28 4.99 -12.38
C ASP A 133 -14.08 5.74 -12.96
N PHE A 134 -13.38 6.52 -12.12
CA PHE A 134 -12.16 7.19 -12.53
C PHE A 134 -11.11 6.17 -12.98
N PHE A 135 -10.81 5.15 -12.18
CA PHE A 135 -9.83 4.12 -12.55
C PHE A 135 -10.24 3.31 -13.78
N GLN A 136 -11.53 3.14 -14.06
CA GLN A 136 -11.99 2.47 -15.28
C GLN A 136 -11.88 3.34 -16.54
N SER A 137 -11.78 4.67 -16.40
CA SER A 137 -11.62 5.57 -17.55
C SER A 137 -10.25 5.42 -18.22
N ASP A 138 -10.15 5.80 -19.50
CA ASP A 138 -8.87 5.82 -20.24
C ASP A 138 -7.79 6.65 -19.53
N VAL A 139 -8.19 7.76 -18.90
CA VAL A 139 -7.28 8.63 -18.15
C VAL A 139 -6.84 7.94 -16.85
N GLY A 140 -7.75 7.28 -16.14
CA GLY A 140 -7.42 6.53 -14.92
C GLY A 140 -6.49 5.35 -15.18
N GLN A 141 -6.71 4.60 -16.25
CA GLN A 141 -5.82 3.51 -16.66
C GLN A 141 -4.42 4.05 -17.02
N ARG A 142 -4.33 5.09 -17.84
CA ARG A 142 -3.04 5.76 -18.12
C ARG A 142 -2.37 6.29 -16.87
N PHE A 143 -3.15 6.83 -15.93
CA PHE A 143 -2.64 7.30 -14.64
C PHE A 143 -2.01 6.16 -13.84
N LEU A 144 -2.69 5.02 -13.71
CA LEU A 144 -2.18 3.84 -13.01
C LEU A 144 -0.88 3.31 -13.63
N GLU A 145 -0.83 3.22 -14.97
CA GLU A 145 0.36 2.80 -15.70
C GLU A 145 1.54 3.75 -15.51
N THR A 146 1.30 5.05 -15.72
CA THR A 146 2.32 6.09 -15.61
C THR A 146 2.84 6.20 -14.18
N ARG A 147 1.94 6.13 -13.19
CA ARG A 147 2.31 6.13 -11.77
C ARG A 147 3.25 4.97 -11.46
N ARG A 148 2.96 3.75 -11.91
CA ARG A 148 3.83 2.58 -11.66
C ARG A 148 5.25 2.81 -12.19
N VAL A 149 5.38 3.41 -13.38
CA VAL A 149 6.69 3.74 -13.96
C VAL A 149 7.38 4.83 -13.13
N ALA A 150 6.67 5.91 -12.81
CA ALA A 150 7.22 7.01 -12.01
C ALA A 150 7.65 6.56 -10.60
N ASP A 151 6.85 5.72 -9.94
CA ASP A 151 7.16 5.17 -8.62
C ASP A 151 8.45 4.32 -8.67
N GLN A 152 8.66 3.54 -9.75
CA GLN A 152 9.88 2.76 -9.96
C GLN A 152 11.11 3.67 -10.20
N GLU A 153 10.99 4.66 -11.09
CA GLU A 153 12.06 5.61 -11.37
C GLU A 153 12.44 6.43 -10.12
N ALA A 154 11.45 6.86 -9.34
CA ALA A 154 11.67 7.57 -8.09
C ALA A 154 12.38 6.69 -7.04
N PHE A 155 12.05 5.40 -6.97
CA PHE A 155 12.74 4.46 -6.10
C PHE A 155 14.22 4.28 -6.51
N GLU A 156 14.50 4.11 -7.79
CA GLU A 156 15.87 4.02 -8.31
C GLU A 156 16.69 5.28 -8.04
N ALA A 157 16.11 6.46 -8.26
CA ALA A 157 16.73 7.73 -7.92
C ALA A 157 17.05 7.84 -6.42
N THR A 158 16.19 7.30 -5.56
CA THR A 158 16.41 7.28 -4.09
C THR A 158 17.60 6.39 -3.71
N ILE A 159 17.77 5.24 -4.37
CA ILE A 159 18.94 4.36 -4.15
C ILE A 159 20.23 5.07 -4.57
N ALA A 160 20.27 5.67 -5.77
CA ALA A 160 21.44 6.40 -6.25
C ALA A 160 21.82 7.59 -5.36
N TRP A 161 20.81 8.30 -4.83
CA TRP A 161 21.02 9.35 -3.85
C TRP A 161 21.58 8.82 -2.52
N GLY A 162 21.09 7.67 -2.05
CA GLY A 162 21.59 7.01 -0.84
C GLY A 162 23.06 6.60 -0.92
N ASP A 163 23.51 6.13 -2.09
CA ASP A 163 24.92 5.81 -2.33
C ASP A 163 25.80 7.06 -2.22
N THR A 164 25.32 8.20 -2.72
CA THR A 164 26.02 9.49 -2.62
C THR A 164 26.09 9.97 -1.17
N ILE A 165 24.98 9.94 -0.43
CA ILE A 165 24.94 10.37 0.96
C ILE A 165 25.77 9.49 1.88
N SER A 166 25.89 8.18 1.61
CA SER A 166 26.62 7.27 2.50
C SER A 166 28.09 7.71 2.71
N VAL A 167 28.72 8.29 1.69
CA VAL A 167 30.08 8.85 1.76
C VAL A 167 30.11 10.09 2.64
N ASP A 168 29.25 11.05 2.38
CA ASP A 168 29.18 12.32 3.12
C ASP A 168 28.78 12.10 4.58
N PHE A 169 27.84 11.17 4.81
CA PHE A 169 27.37 10.80 6.13
C PHE A 169 28.48 10.16 6.95
N LEU A 170 29.27 9.25 6.38
CA LEU A 170 30.43 8.66 7.05
C LEU A 170 31.48 9.73 7.38
N ALA A 171 31.79 10.62 6.43
CA ALA A 171 32.72 11.72 6.66
C ALA A 171 32.23 12.62 7.82
N ARG A 172 30.94 12.93 7.87
CA ARG A 172 30.35 13.72 8.96
C ARG A 172 30.39 12.99 10.30
N VAL A 173 30.09 11.69 10.33
CA VAL A 173 30.19 10.88 11.56
C VAL A 173 31.62 10.89 12.09
N ARG A 174 32.63 10.70 11.24
CA ARG A 174 34.05 10.76 11.63
C ARG A 174 34.42 12.12 12.23
N ALA A 175 34.01 13.22 11.59
CA ALA A 175 34.25 14.56 12.11
C ALA A 175 33.65 14.77 13.51
N LEU A 176 32.40 14.33 13.71
CA LEU A 176 31.71 14.44 15.00
C LEU A 176 32.34 13.57 16.10
N LEU A 177 32.96 12.43 15.75
CA LEU A 177 33.71 11.59 16.69
C LEU A 177 35.04 12.23 17.07
N ALA A 178 35.76 12.79 16.11
CA ALA A 178 37.01 13.52 16.35
C ALA A 178 36.79 14.72 17.28
N GLU A 179 35.69 15.47 17.12
CA GLU A 179 35.28 16.56 18.03
C GLU A 179 35.10 16.09 19.49
N ARG A 180 34.85 14.80 19.71
CA ARG A 180 34.69 14.18 21.03
C ARG A 180 35.96 13.49 21.54
N GLY A 181 37.07 13.61 20.81
CA GLY A 181 38.33 12.95 21.14
C GLY A 181 38.31 11.44 20.92
N ILE A 182 37.40 10.93 20.10
CA ILE A 182 37.32 9.51 19.72
C ILE A 182 37.91 9.38 18.31
N GLU A 183 39.09 8.77 18.20
CA GLU A 183 39.67 8.46 16.90
C GLU A 183 39.09 7.17 16.32
N MET A 184 38.77 7.19 15.02
CA MET A 184 38.30 6.07 14.21
C MET A 184 38.91 6.10 12.82
#